data_AF-A0AAW1M9I1-F1
#
_entry.id   AF-A0AAW1M9I1-F1
#
_cell.length_a   1.000
_cell.length_b   1.000
_cell.length_c   1.000
_cell.angle_alpha   90.00
_cell.angle_beta   90.00
_cell.angle_gamma   90.00
#
_symmetry.space_group_name_H-M   'P 1'
#
loop_
_entity.id
_entity.type
_entity.pdbx_description
1 polymer ?
#
loop_
_entity_poly.entity_id
_entity_poly.type
_entity_poly.pdbx_seq_one_letter_code
_entity_poly.pdbx_strand_id
1 'polypeptide(L)'
;MYPYLVSLGAIFGIWYLVSCIKWLRSVYFPMRRLPGPTRIPIFGTKYRFIGVPRKELFNYGISNLKKYSPIFCTWTASTPELHLVKAEYLEINGRLRHQNYI
;
A
#
# COMPACT_ATOMS: atom_id res chain seq x y z
N MET A 1 -10.67 41.39 6.03
CA MET A 1 -10.09 40.50 5.00
C MET A 1 -9.36 39.29 5.59
N TYR A 2 -8.63 39.44 6.70
CA TYR A 2 -7.90 38.36 7.41
C TYR A 2 -8.73 37.14 7.93
N PRO A 3 -9.95 37.30 8.51
CA PRO A 3 -10.66 36.16 9.12
C PRO A 3 -11.20 35.14 8.11
N TYR A 4 -11.41 35.55 6.85
CA TYR A 4 -11.88 34.67 5.78
C TYR A 4 -10.80 33.71 5.28
N LEU A 5 -9.52 34.12 5.32
CA LEU A 5 -8.40 33.26 4.95
C LEU A 5 -8.12 32.20 6.03
N VAL A 6 -8.26 32.57 7.31
CA VAL A 6 -8.08 31.64 8.43
C VAL A 6 -9.18 30.55 8.42
N SER A 7 -10.44 30.94 8.16
CA SER A 7 -11.55 29.99 8.08
C SER A 7 -11.43 29.03 6.89
N LEU A 8 -11.01 29.52 5.70
CA LEU A 8 -10.70 28.66 4.56
C LEU A 8 -9.57 27.66 4.87
N GLY A 9 -8.49 28.13 5.50
CA GLY A 9 -7.39 27.27 5.92
C GLY A 9 -7.83 26.19 6.92
N ALA A 10 -8.69 26.54 7.87
CA ALA A 10 -9.25 25.59 8.83
C ALA A 10 -10.13 24.53 8.15
N ILE A 11 -10.96 24.92 7.18
CA ILE A 11 -11.81 23.99 6.41
C ILE A 11 -10.93 23.00 5.62
N PHE A 12 -9.91 23.48 4.92
CA PHE A 12 -8.97 22.61 4.20
C PHE A 12 -8.20 21.69 5.16
N GLY A 13 -7.76 22.21 6.31
CA GLY A 13 -7.09 21.43 7.34
C GLY A 13 -7.97 20.29 7.86
N ILE A 14 -9.22 20.59 8.21
CA ILE A 14 -10.20 19.59 8.67
C ILE A 14 -10.49 18.57 7.56
N TRP A 15 -10.71 19.03 6.32
CA TRP A 15 -10.98 18.15 5.19
C TRP A 15 -9.82 17.19 4.90
N TYR A 16 -8.59 17.69 4.97
CA TYR A 16 -7.38 16.87 4.84
C TYR A 16 -7.26 15.87 5.99
N LEU A 17 -7.51 16.29 7.23
CA LEU A 17 -7.49 15.42 8.42
C LEU A 17 -8.50 14.29 8.31
N VAL A 18 -9.74 14.59 7.92
CA VAL A 18 -10.79 13.60 7.69
C VAL A 18 -10.39 12.63 6.58
N SER A 19 -9.83 13.14 5.48
CA SER A 19 -9.35 12.31 4.37
C SER A 19 -8.23 11.37 4.80
N CYS A 20 -7.27 11.86 5.59
CA CYS A 20 -6.21 11.03 6.19
C CYS A 20 -6.77 9.96 7.12
N ILE A 21 -7.72 10.30 8.00
CA ILE A 21 -8.33 9.33 8.91
C ILE A 21 -9.13 8.28 8.13
N LYS A 22 -9.89 8.70 7.12
CA LYS A 22 -10.67 7.79 6.26
C LYS A 22 -9.75 6.82 5.52
N TRP A 23 -8.64 7.31 4.97
CA TRP A 23 -7.62 6.47 4.34
C TRP A 23 -6.96 5.54 5.36
N LEU A 24 -6.64 6.01 6.57
CA LEU A 24 -6.08 5.17 7.63
C LEU A 24 -7.04 4.03 7.99
N ARG A 25 -8.33 4.33 8.15
CA ARG A 25 -9.37 3.37 8.53
C ARG A 25 -9.68 2.35 7.43
N SER A 26 -9.79 2.79 6.18
CA SER A 26 -10.17 1.94 5.05
C SER A 26 -9.00 1.15 4.45
N VAL A 27 -7.80 1.72 4.45
CA VAL A 27 -6.64 1.14 3.76
C VAL A 27 -5.62 0.59 4.76
N TYR A 28 -5.21 1.38 5.74
CA TYR A 28 -4.12 1.01 6.64
C TYR A 28 -4.50 -0.10 7.63
N PHE A 29 -5.63 0.02 8.33
CA PHE A 29 -6.02 -0.98 9.34
C PHE A 29 -6.27 -2.39 8.77
N PRO A 30 -6.96 -2.55 7.62
CA PRO A 30 -7.12 -3.88 7.01
C PRO A 30 -5.77 -4.46 6.55
N MET A 31 -4.92 -3.64 5.94
CA MET A 31 -3.62 -4.08 5.41
C MET A 31 -2.60 -4.39 6.49
N ARG A 32 -2.70 -3.74 7.67
CA ARG A 32 -1.85 -4.04 8.84
C ARG A 32 -2.02 -5.47 9.36
N ARG A 33 -3.17 -6.11 9.10
CA ARG A 33 -3.43 -7.50 9.52
C ARG A 33 -2.69 -8.51 8.65
N LEU A 34 -2.25 -8.12 7.46
CA LEU A 34 -1.52 -9.00 6.56
C LEU A 34 -0.04 -9.06 6.95
N PRO A 35 0.59 -10.23 6.84
CA PRO A 35 2.02 -10.35 7.10
C PRO A 35 2.77 -9.52 6.04
N GLY A 36 3.85 -8.86 6.44
CA GLY A 36 4.60 -8.00 5.53
C GLY A 36 5.70 -7.21 6.23
N PRO A 37 6.63 -6.64 5.46
CA PRO A 37 7.69 -5.79 5.99
C PRO A 37 7.12 -4.50 6.61
N THR A 38 7.70 -4.08 7.74
CA THR A 38 7.28 -2.87 8.46
C THR A 38 7.38 -1.64 7.56
N ARG A 39 6.26 -0.91 7.43
CA ARG A 39 6.16 0.32 6.66
C ARG A 39 6.81 1.50 7.39
N ILE A 40 7.58 2.31 6.66
CA ILE A 40 7.93 3.68 7.08
C ILE A 40 6.81 4.64 6.61
N PRO A 41 6.27 5.52 7.47
CA PRO A 41 5.06 6.30 7.18
C PRO A 41 5.08 7.07 5.86
N ILE A 42 6.25 7.56 5.42
CA ILE A 42 6.38 8.43 4.24
C ILE A 42 6.93 7.67 3.02
N PHE A 43 7.99 6.88 3.19
CA PHE A 43 8.65 6.19 2.08
C PHE A 43 8.11 4.78 1.80
N GLY A 44 7.22 4.27 2.65
CA GLY A 44 6.72 2.90 2.56
C GLY A 44 7.81 1.88 2.89
N THR A 45 7.80 0.75 2.19
CA THR A 45 8.84 -0.30 2.28
C THR A 45 9.89 -0.16 1.17
N LYS A 46 9.69 0.76 0.23
CA LYS A 46 10.55 0.95 -0.95
C LYS A 46 11.79 1.82 -0.71
N TYR A 47 11.97 2.35 0.50
CA TYR A 47 13.21 3.08 0.85
C TYR A 47 14.47 2.23 0.64
N ARG A 48 14.37 0.90 0.82
CA ARG A 48 15.48 -0.05 0.58
C ARG A 48 15.76 -0.32 -0.90
N PHE A 49 14.96 0.21 -1.82
CA PHE A 49 15.12 -0.01 -3.25
C PHE A 49 15.77 1.17 -3.98
N ILE A 50 16.02 2.28 -3.29
CA ILE A 50 16.66 3.46 -3.88
C ILE A 50 18.16 3.17 -4.02
N GLY A 51 18.66 3.16 -5.26
CA GLY A 51 20.09 2.99 -5.57
C GLY A 51 20.60 1.54 -5.55
N VAL A 52 19.73 0.55 -5.39
CA VAL A 52 20.10 -0.87 -5.27
C VAL A 52 20.07 -1.57 -6.64
N PRO A 53 21.12 -2.35 -7.01
CA PRO A 53 21.14 -3.07 -8.28
C PRO A 53 20.01 -4.11 -8.38
N ARG A 54 19.49 -4.30 -9.60
CA ARG A 54 18.30 -5.15 -9.88
C ARG A 54 18.40 -6.57 -9.32
N LYS A 55 19.61 -7.14 -9.26
CA LYS A 55 19.87 -8.47 -8.68
C LYS A 55 19.52 -8.52 -7.19
N GLU A 56 19.88 -7.49 -6.44
CA GLU A 56 19.58 -7.40 -5.01
C GLU A 56 18.11 -7.11 -4.75
N LEU A 57 17.47 -6.31 -5.61
CA LEU A 57 16.01 -6.12 -5.57
C LEU A 57 15.29 -7.48 -5.71
N PHE A 58 15.74 -8.31 -6.64
CA PHE A 58 15.16 -9.63 -6.88
C PHE A 58 15.39 -10.56 -5.68
N ASN A 59 16.60 -10.58 -5.13
CA ASN A 59 16.92 -11.35 -3.93
C ASN A 59 16.06 -10.93 -2.73
N TYR A 60 15.85 -9.63 -2.53
CA TYR A 60 14.96 -9.12 -1.48
C TYR A 60 13.51 -9.55 -1.70
N GLY A 61 13.04 -9.52 -2.96
CA GLY A 61 11.73 -10.06 -3.35
C GLY A 61 11.57 -11.53 -2.99
N ILE A 62 12.52 -12.38 -3.39
CA ILE A 62 12.56 -13.81 -3.05
C ILE A 62 12.60 -14.02 -1.53
N SER A 63 13.36 -13.19 -0.80
CA SER A 63 13.49 -13.29 0.66
C SER A 63 12.16 -12.98 1.36
N ASN A 64 11.47 -11.93 0.93
CA ASN A 64 10.14 -11.58 1.43
C ASN A 64 9.11 -12.65 1.04
N LEU A 65 9.21 -13.21 -0.17
CA LEU A 65 8.39 -14.31 -0.62
C LEU A 65 8.51 -15.50 0.34
N LYS A 66 9.72 -15.96 0.62
CA LYS A 66 9.96 -17.08 1.54
C LYS A 66 9.50 -16.80 2.97
N LYS A 67 9.60 -15.54 3.42
CA LYS A 67 9.30 -15.15 4.80
C LYS A 67 7.81 -14.91 5.07
N TYR A 68 7.07 -14.39 4.09
CA TYR A 68 5.69 -13.93 4.27
C TYR A 68 4.68 -14.62 3.31
N SER A 69 5.11 -15.57 2.49
CA SER A 69 4.21 -16.44 1.70
C SER A 69 3.14 -17.08 2.59
N PRO A 70 1.91 -17.27 2.09
CA PRO A 70 1.47 -17.17 0.69
C PRO A 70 0.85 -15.83 0.26
N ILE A 71 0.50 -14.96 1.22
CA ILE A 71 -0.11 -13.65 0.96
C ILE A 71 0.57 -12.63 1.85
N PHE A 72 1.14 -11.58 1.27
CA PHE A 72 1.77 -10.52 2.05
C PHE A 72 1.53 -9.14 1.46
N CYS A 73 1.57 -8.12 2.30
CA CYS A 73 1.41 -6.73 1.89
C CYS A 73 2.76 -6.00 1.95
N THR A 74 3.13 -5.33 0.86
CA THR A 74 4.19 -4.33 0.85
C THR A 74 3.61 -2.93 0.68
N TRP A 75 4.42 -1.89 0.82
CA TRP A 75 3.94 -0.52 0.73
C TRP A 75 4.80 0.32 -0.23
N THR A 76 4.12 0.97 -1.16
CA THR A 76 4.69 1.97 -2.07
C THR A 76 4.22 3.33 -1.61
N ALA A 77 5.06 4.03 -0.83
CA ALA A 77 4.64 5.24 -0.13
C ALA A 77 3.34 5.00 0.66
N SER A 78 2.23 5.59 0.22
CA SER A 78 0.90 5.45 0.82
C SER A 78 0.00 4.40 0.16
N THR A 79 0.49 3.66 -0.82
CA THR A 79 -0.31 2.64 -1.52
C THR A 79 0.11 1.24 -1.05
N PRO A 80 -0.81 0.43 -0.51
CA PRO A 80 -0.52 -0.97 -0.22
C PRO A 80 -0.46 -1.76 -1.51
N GLU A 81 0.53 -2.64 -1.62
CA GLU A 81 0.67 -3.62 -2.70
C GLU A 81 0.47 -5.01 -2.10
N LEU A 82 -0.60 -5.68 -2.54
CA LEU A 82 -0.91 -7.04 -2.12
C LEU A 82 -0.21 -8.03 -3.05
N HIS A 83 0.60 -8.92 -2.49
CA HIS A 83 1.30 -9.96 -3.24
C HIS A 83 0.64 -11.31 -2.97
N LEU A 84 0.08 -11.90 -4.02
CA LEU A 84 -0.55 -13.22 -4.02
C LEU A 84 0.38 -14.18 -4.76
N VAL A 85 0.98 -15.13 -4.03
CA VAL A 85 2.04 -15.99 -4.56
C VAL A 85 1.49 -17.35 -5.01
N LYS A 86 0.38 -17.79 -4.43
CA LYS A 86 -0.22 -19.10 -4.74
C LYS A 86 -0.93 -19.04 -6.10
N ALA A 87 -0.69 -20.04 -6.94
CA ALA A 87 -1.29 -20.17 -8.27
C ALA A 87 -2.83 -20.16 -8.24
N GLU A 88 -3.42 -20.76 -7.20
CA GLU A 88 -4.88 -20.77 -6.97
C GLU A 88 -5.49 -19.36 -6.93
N TYR A 89 -4.77 -18.37 -6.37
CA TYR A 89 -5.26 -16.99 -6.32
C TYR A 89 -5.11 -16.26 -7.66
N LEU A 90 -4.14 -16.65 -8.49
CA LEU A 90 -3.96 -16.11 -9.84
C LEU A 90 -5.10 -16.56 -10.77
N GLU A 91 -5.55 -17.81 -10.63
CA GLU A 91 -6.64 -18.36 -11.43
C GLU A 91 -7.98 -17.67 -11.14
N ILE A 92 -8.26 -17.38 -9.87
CA ILE A 92 -9.45 -16.60 -9.46
C ILE A 92 -9.40 -15.19 -10.06
N ASN A 93 -8.25 -14.52 -9.98
CA ASN A 93 -8.11 -13.15 -10.49
C ASN A 93 -8.22 -13.11 -12.03
N GLY A 94 -7.67 -14.11 -12.73
CA GLY A 94 -7.83 -14.27 -14.18
C GLY A 94 -9.28 -14.52 -14.60
N ARG A 95 -10.00 -15.37 -13.85
CA ARG A 95 -11.43 -15.65 -14.08
C ARG A 95 -12.30 -14.41 -13.85
N LEU A 96 -12.06 -13.66 -12.78
CA LEU A 96 -12.77 -12.40 -12.49
C LEU A 96 -12.51 -11.32 -13.54
N ARG A 97 -11.29 -11.27 -14.11
CA ARG A 97 -10.98 -10.34 -15.19
C ARG A 97 -11.79 -10.64 -16.45
N HIS A 98 -11.93 -11.92 -16.82
CA HIS A 98 -12.72 -12.33 -17.98
C HIS A 98 -14.23 -12.03 -17.84
N GLN A 99 -14.79 -12.06 -16.62
CA GLN A 99 -16.19 -11.74 -16.38
C GLN A 99 -16.54 -10.25 -16.52
N ASN A 100 -15.56 -9.35 -16.45
CA ASN A 100 -15.78 -7.90 -16.59
C ASN A 100 -15.69 -7.40 -18.04
N TYR A 101 -15.49 -8.30 -19.02
CA TYR A 101 -15.46 -7.98 -20.46
C TYR A 101 -16.63 -8.62 -21.23
N ILE A 102 -17.65 -9.12 -20.54
CA ILE A 102 -18.89 -9.65 -21.12
C ILE A 102 -20.06 -8.79 -20.66
#